data_AF-A0A2D4JXJ9-F1
#
_entry.id   AF-A0A2D4JXJ9-F1
#
_cell.length_a   1.000
_cell.length_b   1.000
_cell.length_c   1.000
_cell.angle_alpha   90.00
_cell.angle_beta   90.00
_cell.angle_gamma   90.00
#
_symmetry.space_group_name_H-M   'P 1'
#
loop_
_entity.id
_entity.type
_entity.pdbx_description
1 polymer ?
#
loop_
_entity_poly.entity_id
_entity_poly.type
_entity_poly.pdbx_seq_one_letter_code
_entity_poly.pdbx_strand_id
1 'polypeptide(L)'
;IASDCEWMVQFVVKEIMTSNITSQEEGSFTVSTSFMTEYGPMDAEMTYTKQDNGKYLQKSAWGDKILEKRKTDCETYVMTSVRDANENNGKFCKFASLYSRTMSVSDSMKQSFIDFATELQIDREQIFLLDKKDAATTSD
;
A
#
# COMPACT_ATOMS: atom_id res chain seq x y z
N ILE A 1 5.13 2.36 3.78
CA ILE A 1 4.92 1.21 2.86
C ILE A 1 6.05 0.21 3.04
N ALA A 2 5.87 -1.04 2.61
CA ALA A 2 6.92 -2.05 2.60
C ALA A 2 6.71 -2.99 1.41
N SER A 3 7.78 -3.43 0.74
CA SER A 3 7.64 -4.27 -0.46
C SER A 3 8.89 -5.10 -0.73
N ASP A 4 8.73 -6.38 -1.04
CA ASP A 4 9.81 -7.20 -1.64
C ASP A 4 9.80 -7.13 -3.18
N CYS A 5 8.87 -6.36 -3.76
CA CYS A 5 8.79 -6.11 -5.18
C CYS A 5 9.88 -5.13 -5.64
N GLU A 6 10.94 -5.63 -6.28
CA GLU A 6 12.10 -4.84 -6.70
C GLU A 6 11.73 -3.57 -7.48
N TRP A 7 10.81 -3.67 -8.45
CA TRP A 7 10.39 -2.51 -9.24
C TRP A 7 9.73 -1.42 -8.38
N MET A 8 8.94 -1.81 -7.38
CA MET A 8 8.24 -0.85 -6.53
C MET A 8 9.21 -0.15 -5.57
N VAL A 9 10.20 -0.90 -5.07
CA VAL A 9 11.30 -0.37 -4.25
C VAL A 9 12.14 0.64 -5.03
N GLN A 10 12.34 0.41 -6.34
CA GLN A 10 13.17 1.24 -7.21
C GLN A 10 12.46 2.48 -7.72
N PHE A 11 11.22 2.37 -8.19
CA PHE A 11 10.61 3.40 -9.05
C PHE A 11 9.57 4.29 -8.36
N VAL A 12 9.03 3.88 -7.21
CA VAL A 12 8.06 4.70 -6.47
C VAL A 12 8.79 5.71 -5.59
N VAL A 13 8.46 6.99 -5.76
CA VAL A 13 8.98 8.05 -4.90
C VAL A 13 8.44 7.84 -3.48
N LYS A 14 9.34 7.90 -2.50
CA LYS A 14 9.08 7.59 -1.08
C LYS A 14 8.48 8.78 -0.33
N GLU A 15 7.41 9.36 -0.88
CA GLU A 15 6.64 10.47 -0.30
C GLU A 15 5.26 9.99 0.17
N ILE A 16 4.70 10.61 1.21
CA ILE A 16 3.31 10.32 1.63
C ILE A 16 2.34 10.58 0.46
N MET A 17 1.47 9.60 0.23
CA MET A 17 0.42 9.64 -0.79
C MET A 17 -0.94 9.80 -0.14
N THR A 18 -1.85 10.51 -0.83
CA THR A 18 -3.26 10.53 -0.48
C THR A 18 -4.00 9.54 -1.38
N SER A 19 -4.81 8.69 -0.77
CA SER A 19 -5.67 7.75 -1.49
C SER A 19 -7.12 7.93 -1.04
N ASN A 20 -8.04 7.84 -1.98
CA ASN A 20 -9.47 7.74 -1.70
C ASN A 20 -9.88 6.27 -1.73
N ILE A 21 -10.63 5.85 -0.72
CA ILE A 21 -11.19 4.50 -0.64
C ILE A 21 -12.70 4.61 -0.74
N THR A 22 -13.27 4.01 -1.77
CA THR A 22 -14.71 4.02 -2.04
C THR A 22 -15.25 2.61 -1.92
N SER A 23 -16.28 2.43 -1.08
CA SER A 23 -17.00 1.17 -0.99
C SER A 23 -17.83 0.94 -2.26
N GLN A 24 -17.83 -0.30 -2.74
CA GLN A 24 -18.66 -0.78 -3.83
C GLN A 24 -19.75 -1.72 -3.30
N GLU A 25 -20.61 -2.19 -4.20
CA GLU A 25 -21.61 -3.20 -3.90
C GLU A 25 -20.95 -4.50 -3.36
N GLU A 26 -21.73 -5.26 -2.58
CA GLU A 26 -21.35 -6.58 -2.05
C GLU A 26 -20.08 -6.58 -1.15
N GLY A 27 -19.67 -5.40 -0.68
CA GLY A 27 -18.53 -5.22 0.20
C GLY A 27 -17.16 -5.22 -0.50
N SER A 28 -17.15 -5.08 -1.83
CA SER A 28 -15.97 -4.74 -2.63
C SER A 28 -15.57 -3.27 -2.41
N PHE A 29 -14.37 -2.87 -2.83
CA PHE A 29 -13.93 -1.47 -2.70
C PHE A 29 -12.91 -1.08 -3.77
N THR A 30 -12.83 0.22 -4.04
CA THR A 30 -11.86 0.82 -4.96
C THR A 30 -10.93 1.74 -4.17
N VAL A 31 -9.64 1.67 -4.47
CA VAL A 31 -8.61 2.57 -3.97
C VAL A 31 -8.10 3.40 -5.15
N SER A 32 -8.36 4.70 -5.14
CA SER A 32 -7.84 5.64 -6.13
C SER A 32 -6.73 6.46 -5.49
N THR A 33 -5.55 6.47 -6.09
CA THR A 33 -4.36 7.12 -5.52
C THR A 33 -3.54 7.80 -6.60
N SER A 34 -2.98 8.96 -6.25
CA SER A 34 -1.99 9.65 -7.07
C SER A 34 -0.64 9.57 -6.38
N PHE A 35 0.41 9.21 -7.11
CA PHE A 35 1.77 9.14 -6.58
C PHE A 35 2.81 9.59 -7.59
N MET A 36 3.97 9.99 -7.08
CA MET A 36 5.10 10.36 -7.91
C MET A 36 5.95 9.14 -8.24
N THR A 37 6.35 9.04 -9.51
CA THR A 37 7.41 8.15 -9.97
C THR A 37 8.60 9.00 -10.42
N GLU A 38 9.73 8.37 -10.69
CA GLU A 38 10.87 9.07 -11.32
C GLU A 38 10.53 9.66 -12.70
N TYR A 39 9.47 9.16 -13.37
CA TYR A 39 9.02 9.64 -14.67
C TYR A 39 7.93 10.72 -14.61
N GLY A 40 7.45 11.05 -13.40
CA GLY A 40 6.38 12.02 -13.19
C GLY A 40 5.20 11.48 -12.37
N PRO A 41 4.13 12.29 -12.22
CA PRO A 41 2.94 11.89 -11.49
C PRO A 41 2.20 10.76 -12.22
N MET A 42 1.70 9.80 -11.46
CA MET A 42 0.91 8.68 -11.92
C MET A 42 -0.34 8.53 -11.06
N ASP A 43 -1.48 8.35 -11.73
CA ASP A 43 -2.73 7.98 -11.09
C ASP A 43 -2.93 6.47 -11.22
N ALA A 44 -3.32 5.82 -10.13
CA ALA A 44 -3.70 4.43 -10.11
C ALA A 44 -5.06 4.25 -9.45
N GLU A 45 -5.89 3.42 -10.07
CA GLU A 45 -7.14 2.95 -9.52
C GLU A 45 -7.09 1.43 -9.38
N MET A 46 -7.35 0.96 -8.17
CA MET A 46 -7.25 -0.45 -7.78
C MET A 46 -8.58 -0.91 -7.20
N THR A 47 -9.30 -1.75 -7.94
CA THR A 47 -10.58 -2.32 -7.48
C THR A 47 -10.36 -3.71 -6.91
N TYR A 48 -10.70 -3.86 -5.64
CA TYR A 48 -10.64 -5.09 -4.86
C TYR A 48 -12.03 -5.72 -4.79
N THR A 49 -12.20 -6.83 -5.50
CA THR A 49 -13.47 -7.57 -5.58
C THR A 49 -13.49 -8.67 -4.53
N LYS A 50 -14.48 -8.66 -3.65
CA LYS A 50 -14.68 -9.71 -2.66
C LYS A 50 -15.01 -11.04 -3.37
N GLN A 51 -14.38 -12.11 -2.94
CA GLN A 51 -14.57 -13.46 -3.47
C GLN A 51 -15.39 -14.31 -2.48
N ASP A 52 -15.98 -15.41 -2.94
CA ASP A 52 -16.80 -16.32 -2.12
C ASP A 52 -16.05 -16.89 -0.92
N ASN A 53 -14.73 -17.04 -1.04
CA ASN A 53 -13.85 -17.50 0.04
C ASN A 53 -13.51 -16.39 1.07
N GLY A 54 -14.14 -15.21 0.96
CA GLY A 54 -13.93 -14.07 1.84
C GLY A 54 -12.66 -13.26 1.57
N LYS A 55 -11.81 -13.66 0.62
CA LYS A 55 -10.63 -12.89 0.20
C LYS A 55 -11.02 -11.81 -0.82
N TYR A 56 -10.08 -10.91 -1.11
CA TYR A 56 -10.27 -9.92 -2.16
C TYR A 56 -9.25 -10.12 -3.28
N LEU A 57 -9.73 -10.06 -4.53
CA LEU A 57 -8.93 -10.13 -5.74
C LEU A 57 -8.96 -8.76 -6.43
N GLN A 58 -7.79 -8.26 -6.79
CA GLN A 58 -7.63 -7.07 -7.62
C GLN A 58 -7.03 -7.50 -8.94
N LYS A 59 -7.75 -7.30 -10.04
CA LYS A 59 -7.26 -7.58 -11.39
C LYS A 59 -6.66 -6.33 -11.98
N SER A 60 -5.49 -6.45 -12.61
CA SER A 60 -4.86 -5.32 -13.30
C SER A 60 -3.94 -5.75 -14.44
N ALA A 61 -3.60 -4.79 -15.30
CA ALA A 61 -2.61 -4.98 -16.35
C ALA A 61 -1.20 -5.30 -15.79
N TRP A 62 -0.92 -4.97 -14.52
CA TRP A 62 0.34 -5.25 -13.83
C TRP A 62 0.33 -6.60 -13.08
N GLY A 63 -0.67 -7.43 -13.38
CA GLY A 63 -0.90 -8.71 -12.73
C GLY A 63 -1.95 -8.64 -11.64
N ASP A 64 -2.56 -9.78 -11.41
CA ASP A 64 -3.59 -9.97 -10.40
C ASP A 64 -2.97 -9.99 -9.00
N LYS A 65 -3.62 -9.34 -8.03
CA LYS A 65 -3.19 -9.29 -6.63
C LYS A 65 -4.29 -9.81 -5.71
N ILE A 66 -3.89 -10.46 -4.63
CA ILE A 66 -4.77 -10.92 -3.55
C ILE A 66 -4.50 -10.07 -2.31
N LEU A 67 -5.55 -9.51 -1.72
CA LEU A 67 -5.47 -8.92 -0.39
C LEU A 67 -5.31 -10.04 0.64
N GLU A 68 -4.12 -10.14 1.22
CA GLU A 68 -3.73 -11.25 2.07
C GLU A 68 -4.06 -10.99 3.54
N LYS A 69 -3.75 -9.78 4.02
CA LYS A 69 -3.85 -9.45 5.45
C LYS A 69 -4.34 -8.03 5.64
N ARG A 70 -5.12 -7.80 6.70
CA ARG A 70 -5.53 -6.48 7.17
C ARG A 70 -5.39 -6.38 8.68
N LYS A 71 -4.98 -5.20 9.15
CA LYS A 71 -4.97 -4.82 10.57
C LYS A 71 -5.47 -3.38 10.67
N THR A 72 -6.42 -3.10 11.54
CA THR A 72 -7.03 -1.77 11.67
C THR A 72 -7.54 -1.56 13.09
N ASP A 73 -7.58 -0.32 13.53
CA ASP A 73 -8.28 0.10 14.74
C ASP A 73 -9.70 0.64 14.43
N CYS A 74 -10.15 0.53 13.17
CA CYS A 74 -11.41 1.03 12.62
C CYS A 74 -11.58 2.57 12.66
N GLU A 75 -10.69 3.29 13.34
CA GLU A 75 -10.84 4.72 13.62
C GLU A 75 -9.74 5.54 12.98
N THR A 76 -8.47 5.18 13.14
CA THR A 76 -7.36 6.07 12.76
C THR A 76 -6.49 5.49 11.64
N TYR A 77 -6.40 4.16 11.52
CA TYR A 77 -5.59 3.53 10.48
C TYR A 77 -6.11 2.21 9.97
N VAL A 78 -5.62 1.87 8.78
CA VAL A 78 -5.68 0.51 8.24
C VAL A 78 -4.31 0.17 7.65
N MET A 79 -3.82 -1.02 7.99
CA MET A 79 -2.69 -1.67 7.36
C MET A 79 -3.22 -2.78 6.46
N THR A 80 -2.66 -2.88 5.26
CA THR A 80 -3.03 -3.92 4.32
C THR A 80 -1.77 -4.60 3.79
N SER A 81 -1.88 -5.89 3.48
CA SER A 81 -0.92 -6.63 2.67
C SER A 81 -1.63 -7.13 1.44
N VAL A 82 -1.03 -6.90 0.29
CA VAL A 82 -1.40 -7.53 -0.97
C VAL A 82 -0.23 -8.34 -1.48
N ARG A 83 -0.51 -9.44 -2.16
CA ARG A 83 0.51 -10.22 -2.86
C ARG A 83 0.08 -10.54 -4.28
N ASP A 84 1.02 -10.91 -5.13
CA ASP A 84 0.70 -11.47 -6.44
C ASP A 84 -0.19 -12.70 -6.30
N ALA A 85 -1.19 -12.83 -7.18
CA ALA A 85 -2.05 -14.00 -7.20
C ALA A 85 -1.26 -15.27 -7.55
N ASN A 86 -0.27 -15.12 -8.43
CA ASN A 86 0.61 -16.18 -8.91
C ASN A 86 2.05 -15.95 -8.44
N GLU A 87 2.78 -17.03 -8.19
CA GLU A 87 4.21 -16.96 -7.91
C GLU A 87 5.01 -16.59 -9.16
N ASN A 88 6.10 -15.86 -8.96
CA ASN A 88 7.12 -15.62 -9.96
C ASN A 88 8.47 -16.12 -9.41
N ASN A 89 9.10 -17.08 -10.11
CA ASN A 89 10.34 -17.72 -9.66
C ASN A 89 10.29 -18.29 -8.23
N GLY A 90 9.15 -18.91 -7.86
CA GLY A 90 8.95 -19.55 -6.55
C GLY A 90 8.78 -18.57 -5.39
N LYS A 91 8.51 -17.29 -5.67
CA LYS A 91 8.21 -16.27 -4.67
C LYS A 91 6.96 -15.48 -5.06
N PHE A 92 6.21 -15.06 -4.05
CA PHE A 92 5.16 -14.06 -4.24
C PHE A 92 5.75 -12.68 -3.96
N CYS A 93 5.51 -11.75 -4.87
CA CYS A 93 5.69 -10.33 -4.60
C CYS A 93 4.66 -9.91 -3.55
N LYS A 94 5.08 -9.25 -2.47
CA LYS A 94 4.25 -8.75 -1.38
C LYS A 94 4.44 -7.26 -1.23
N PHE A 95 3.34 -6.56 -1.05
CA PHE A 95 3.31 -5.14 -0.74
C PHE A 95 2.43 -4.90 0.48
N ALA A 96 2.99 -4.21 1.47
CA ALA A 96 2.28 -3.75 2.64
C ALA A 96 2.18 -2.22 2.66
N SER A 97 1.01 -1.72 3.04
CA SER A 97 0.72 -0.30 3.17
C SER A 97 0.09 0.01 4.51
N LEU A 98 0.42 1.20 5.05
CA LEU A 98 -0.24 1.81 6.19
C LEU A 98 -0.96 3.06 5.66
N TYR A 99 -2.27 3.09 5.84
CA TYR A 99 -3.10 4.26 5.62
C TYR A 99 -3.46 4.87 6.98
N SER A 100 -3.29 6.18 7.11
CA SER A 100 -3.74 6.95 8.26
C SER A 100 -4.82 7.93 7.80
N ARG A 101 -5.80 8.22 8.67
CA ARG A 101 -6.78 9.29 8.41
C ARG A 101 -6.16 10.69 8.37
N THR A 102 -4.97 10.84 8.95
CA THR A 102 -4.23 12.12 8.98
C THR A 102 -2.86 11.96 8.33
N MET A 103 -2.27 13.09 7.94
CA MET A 103 -0.89 13.14 7.41
C MET A 103 0.18 12.93 8.48
N SER A 104 -0.21 12.74 9.75
CA SER A 104 0.70 12.57 10.88
C SER A 104 0.59 11.16 11.43
N VAL A 105 1.65 10.37 11.27
CA VAL A 105 1.71 8.99 11.78
C VAL A 105 2.50 8.97 13.08
N SER A 106 1.90 8.48 14.17
CA SER A 106 2.57 8.36 15.47
C SER A 106 3.67 7.30 15.44
N ASP A 107 4.63 7.37 16.36
CA ASP A 107 5.68 6.36 16.46
C ASP A 107 5.15 4.97 16.82
N SER A 108 4.06 4.89 17.59
CA SER A 108 3.37 3.63 17.86
C SER A 108 2.75 3.01 16.60
N MET A 109 2.18 3.81 15.71
CA MET A 109 1.66 3.34 14.42
C MET A 109 2.80 2.90 13.49
N LYS A 110 3.91 3.66 13.46
CA LYS A 110 5.12 3.27 12.70
C LYS A 110 5.64 1.92 13.19
N GLN A 111 5.79 1.72 14.50
CA GLN A 111 6.25 0.45 15.05
C GLN A 111 5.29 -0.69 14.74
N SER A 112 3.99 -0.48 14.94
CA SER A 112 2.97 -1.49 14.60
C SER A 112 2.99 -1.88 13.11
N PHE A 113 3.35 -0.94 12.21
CA PHE A 113 3.55 -1.24 10.79
C PHE A 113 4.83 -2.04 10.52
N ILE A 114 5.90 -1.75 11.23
CA ILE A 114 7.17 -2.50 11.13
C ILE A 114 6.96 -3.95 11.57
N ASP A 115 6.28 -4.15 12.69
CA ASP A 115 5.94 -5.49 13.20
C ASP A 115 5.06 -6.22 12.18
N PHE A 116 4.05 -5.53 11.63
CA PHE A 116 3.17 -6.08 10.59
C PHE A 116 3.93 -6.51 9.33
N ALA A 117 4.89 -5.71 8.85
CA ALA A 117 5.71 -6.05 7.69
C ALA A 117 6.67 -7.22 7.98
N THR A 118 7.22 -7.28 9.20
CA THR A 118 8.12 -8.35 9.63
C THR A 118 7.38 -9.69 9.72
N GLU A 119 6.13 -9.69 10.21
CA GLU A 119 5.25 -10.88 10.20
C GLU A 119 4.98 -11.41 8.78
N LEU A 120 5.08 -10.55 7.76
CA LEU A 120 4.95 -10.91 6.34
C LEU A 120 6.25 -11.39 5.72
N GLN A 121 7.34 -11.43 6.49
CA GLN A 121 8.70 -11.75 6.04
C GLN A 121 9.24 -10.75 5.01
N ILE A 122 8.88 -9.47 5.14
CA ILE A 122 9.49 -8.37 4.39
C ILE A 122 10.66 -7.83 5.21
N ASP A 123 11.83 -7.71 4.59
CA ASP A 123 13.06 -7.32 5.28
C ASP A 123 13.03 -5.85 5.71
N ARG A 124 13.81 -5.50 6.75
CA ARG A 124 13.79 -4.16 7.34
C ARG A 124 14.19 -3.08 6.35
N GLU A 125 15.15 -3.34 5.47
CA GLU A 125 15.57 -2.45 4.38
C GLU A 125 14.49 -2.21 3.32
N GLN A 126 13.50 -3.08 3.25
CA GLN A 126 12.37 -3.01 2.33
C GLN A 126 11.16 -2.27 2.94
N ILE A 127 11.31 -1.72 4.15
CA ILE A 127 10.30 -0.92 4.84
C ILE A 127 10.63 0.56 4.70
N PHE A 128 9.73 1.31 4.07
CA PHE A 128 9.86 2.75 3.85
C PHE A 128 8.83 3.50 4.69
N LEU A 129 9.33 4.22 5.70
CA LEU A 129 8.55 5.22 6.43
C LEU A 129 8.60 6.50 5.60
N LEU A 130 7.45 6.90 5.05
CA LEU A 130 7.36 7.99 4.09
C LEU A 130 7.21 9.31 4.83
N ASP A 131 7.94 10.32 4.37
CA ASP A 131 7.83 11.68 4.91
C ASP A 131 6.82 12.50 4.12
N LYS A 132 6.24 13.50 4.79
CA LYS A 132 5.43 14.51 4.10
C LYS A 132 6.37 15.28 3.18
N LYS A 133 5.97 15.47 1.93
CA LYS A 133 6.66 16.41 1.05
C LYS A 133 6.61 17.79 1.69
N ASP A 134 7.77 18.36 2.03
CA ASP A 134 7.85 19.75 2.40
C ASP A 134 7.27 20.56 1.24
N ALA A 135 6.25 21.37 1.51
CA ALA A 135 5.85 22.38 0.56
C ALA A 135 7.09 23.21 0.31
N ALA A 136 7.64 23.16 -0.91
CA ALA A 136 8.71 24.05 -1.30
C ALA A 136 8.26 25.45 -0.88
N THR A 137 8.98 26.06 0.06
CA THR A 137 8.84 27.48 0.32
C THR A 137 9.09 28.17 -1.00
N THR A 138 8.02 28.59 -1.66
CA THR A 138 8.09 29.66 -2.65
C THR A 138 8.64 30.86 -1.91
N SER A 139 9.95 31.03 -1.98
CA SER A 139 10.58 32.32 -1.76
C SER A 139 10.09 33.22 -2.89
N ASP A 140 9.15 34.10 -2.56
CA ASP A 140 8.84 35.29 -3.37
C ASP A 140 10.08 36.19 -3.53
#